data_AF-D7MXJ3-F1
#
_entry.id   AF-D7MXJ3-F1
#
_cell.length_a   1.000
_cell.length_b   1.000
_cell.length_c   1.000
_cell.angle_alpha   90.00
_cell.angle_beta   90.00
_cell.angle_gamma   90.00
#
_symmetry.space_group_name_H-M   'P 1'
#
loop_
_entity.id
_entity.type
_entity.pdbx_description
1 polymer ?
#
loop_
_entity_poly.entity_id
_entity_poly.type
_entity_poly.pdbx_seq_one_letter_code
_entity_poly.pdbx_strand_id
1 'polypeptide(L)'
;SDGYQKTGCYNLLCGGFVQTNNQYSVGGSYNTVSEYDGAQLSLNLLIWKDQKTGNWWLKINDNDIIGYWPGSLFNSLGDGAIKVEWGGEIFTQTSKTHTTTDMGSGHFAEEGFKKASNVRNIMIVDGTNALREP
;
A
#
# COMPACT_ATOMS: atom_id res chain seq x y z
N SER A 1 14.08 4.17 4.11
CA SER A 1 13.78 4.53 2.71
C SER A 1 14.42 5.88 2.42
N ASP A 2 15.20 6.01 1.35
CA ASP A 2 15.90 7.26 1.00
C ASP A 2 15.09 8.16 0.06
N GLY A 3 13.83 7.83 -0.24
CA GLY A 3 12.97 8.64 -1.11
C GLY A 3 13.29 8.48 -2.60
N TYR A 4 13.40 7.22 -3.08
CA TYR A 4 13.68 6.87 -4.47
C TYR A 4 15.05 7.34 -4.99
N GLN A 5 16.03 7.53 -4.11
CA GLN A 5 17.31 8.14 -4.50
C GLN A 5 18.30 7.10 -5.00
N LYS A 6 18.63 6.09 -4.16
CA LYS A 6 19.66 5.09 -4.49
C LYS A 6 19.31 3.68 -4.03
N THR A 7 18.48 3.54 -3.00
CA THR A 7 18.29 2.28 -2.29
C THR A 7 16.82 1.91 -2.15
N GLY A 8 16.56 0.61 -2.08
CA GLY A 8 15.21 0.05 -1.95
C GLY A 8 14.59 -0.35 -3.28
N CYS A 9 13.58 -1.21 -3.20
CA CYS A 9 12.72 -1.52 -4.33
C CYS A 9 11.30 -1.82 -3.83
N TYR A 10 10.34 -1.85 -4.75
CA TYR A 10 8.91 -1.95 -4.44
C TYR A 10 8.48 -3.32 -3.90
N ASN A 11 9.35 -4.33 -4.02
CA ASN A 11 9.08 -5.72 -3.70
C ASN A 11 10.25 -6.33 -2.92
N LEU A 12 10.20 -7.65 -2.71
CA LEU A 12 11.17 -8.39 -1.92
C LEU A 12 12.53 -8.62 -2.62
N LEU A 13 12.78 -8.01 -3.78
CA LEU A 13 14.08 -8.11 -4.45
C LEU A 13 15.20 -7.37 -3.69
N CYS A 14 14.83 -6.47 -2.77
CA CYS A 14 15.74 -5.76 -1.88
C CYS A 14 15.36 -6.05 -0.43
N GLY A 15 16.35 -5.98 0.46
CA GLY A 15 16.08 -6.00 1.89
C GLY A 15 15.25 -4.80 2.33
N GLY A 16 14.49 -4.97 3.41
CA GLY A 16 13.74 -3.88 4.05
C GLY A 16 12.37 -4.31 4.57
N PHE A 17 11.74 -5.29 3.93
CA PHE A 17 10.52 -5.90 4.42
C PHE A 17 10.81 -7.31 4.93
N VAL A 18 10.36 -7.62 6.15
CA VAL A 18 10.42 -8.96 6.72
C VAL A 18 9.06 -9.60 6.52
N GLN A 19 8.98 -10.51 5.55
CA GLN A 19 7.78 -11.28 5.30
C GLN A 19 7.59 -12.37 6.35
N THR A 20 6.36 -12.50 6.84
CA THR A 20 5.97 -13.50 7.85
C THR A 20 4.87 -14.44 7.34
N ASN A 21 4.07 -13.98 6.37
CA ASN A 21 3.01 -14.75 5.75
C ASN A 21 3.56 -15.67 4.65
N ASN A 22 3.00 -16.88 4.54
CA ASN A 22 3.36 -17.87 3.52
C ASN A 22 2.29 -18.07 2.43
N GLN A 23 1.14 -17.41 2.55
CA GLN A 23 0.05 -17.42 1.55
C GLN A 23 0.14 -16.22 0.62
N TYR A 24 0.40 -15.04 1.18
CA TYR A 24 0.46 -13.78 0.45
C TYR A 24 1.86 -13.18 0.52
N SER A 25 2.28 -12.55 -0.57
CA SER A 25 3.60 -11.93 -0.70
C SER A 25 3.51 -10.53 -1.28
N VAL A 26 4.35 -9.62 -0.78
CA VAL A 26 4.48 -8.28 -1.35
C VAL A 26 5.08 -8.39 -2.76
N GLY A 27 4.41 -7.80 -3.75
CA GLY A 27 4.77 -7.95 -5.16
C GLY A 27 4.22 -9.22 -5.84
N GLY A 28 3.45 -10.04 -5.10
CA GLY A 28 2.65 -11.11 -5.70
C GLY A 28 1.41 -10.56 -6.42
N SER A 29 0.83 -11.38 -7.28
CA SER A 29 -0.43 -11.10 -7.98
C SER A 29 -1.59 -11.93 -7.43
N TYR A 30 -2.81 -11.40 -7.52
CA TYR A 30 -4.02 -12.16 -7.25
C TYR A 30 -4.47 -12.89 -8.52
N ASN A 31 -4.96 -14.12 -8.36
CA ASN A 31 -5.55 -14.89 -9.45
C ASN A 31 -6.97 -14.42 -9.81
N THR A 32 -7.62 -13.72 -8.88
CA THR A 32 -8.97 -13.18 -9.05
C THR A 32 -8.93 -11.67 -8.83
N VAL A 33 -9.42 -10.92 -9.81
CA VAL A 33 -9.44 -9.45 -9.82
C VAL A 33 -10.83 -8.95 -10.21
N SER A 34 -11.09 -7.66 -9.99
CA SER A 34 -12.33 -7.04 -10.44
C SER A 34 -12.49 -7.09 -11.97
N GLU A 35 -13.73 -7.16 -12.43
CA GLU A 35 -14.09 -7.15 -13.85
C GLU A 35 -14.90 -5.90 -14.18
N TYR A 36 -14.65 -5.31 -15.36
CA TYR A 36 -15.41 -4.15 -15.82
C TYR A 36 -16.89 -4.51 -16.01
N ASP A 37 -17.76 -3.73 -15.36
CA ASP A 37 -19.22 -3.96 -15.28
C ASP A 37 -19.61 -5.32 -14.64
N GLY A 38 -18.66 -5.99 -13.98
CA GLY A 38 -18.81 -7.31 -13.39
C GLY A 38 -18.67 -7.31 -11.87
N ALA A 39 -17.99 -8.33 -11.35
CA ALA A 39 -17.66 -8.42 -9.94
C ALA A 39 -16.63 -7.34 -9.57
N GLN A 40 -16.92 -6.53 -8.55
CA GLN A 40 -15.96 -5.56 -8.00
C GLN A 40 -15.47 -6.05 -6.63
N LEU A 41 -14.17 -6.33 -6.55
CA LEU A 41 -13.50 -6.80 -5.36
C LEU A 41 -12.82 -5.62 -4.64
N SER A 42 -12.63 -5.78 -3.34
CA SER A 42 -11.94 -4.80 -2.49
C SER A 42 -10.89 -5.50 -1.64
N LEU A 43 -9.76 -4.83 -1.43
CA LEU A 43 -8.71 -5.27 -0.53
C LEU A 43 -8.65 -4.31 0.65
N ASN A 44 -8.86 -4.82 1.86
CA ASN A 44 -8.66 -4.03 3.08
C ASN A 44 -7.16 -4.03 3.40
N LEU A 45 -6.60 -2.84 3.61
CA LEU A 45 -5.19 -2.65 3.94
C LEU A 45 -5.07 -1.91 5.27
N LEU A 46 -4.19 -2.39 6.14
CA LEU A 46 -3.83 -1.70 7.38
C LEU A 46 -2.31 -1.66 7.51
N ILE A 47 -1.79 -0.44 7.66
CA ILE A 47 -0.41 -0.20 8.07
C ILE A 47 -0.45 0.48 9.43
N TRP A 48 0.28 -0.06 10.41
CA TRP A 48 0.36 0.54 11.73
C TRP A 48 1.75 0.38 12.32
N LYS A 49 2.10 1.30 13.22
CA LYS A 49 3.34 1.23 13.98
C LYS A 49 3.09 0.48 15.28
N ASP A 50 3.77 -0.64 15.48
CA ASP A 50 3.72 -1.35 16.76
C ASP A 50 4.51 -0.56 17.81
N GLN A 51 3.83 -0.16 18.89
CA GLN A 51 4.42 0.60 19.99
C GLN A 51 5.47 -0.20 20.78
N LYS A 52 5.40 -1.54 20.75
CA LYS A 52 6.33 -2.39 21.51
C LYS A 52 7.67 -2.55 20.80
N THR A 53 7.63 -2.90 19.52
CA THR A 53 8.85 -3.15 18.73
C THR A 53 9.32 -1.95 17.92
N GLY A 54 8.48 -0.94 17.71
CA GLY A 54 8.75 0.19 16.82
C GLY A 54 8.66 -0.15 15.33
N ASN A 55 8.28 -1.38 14.98
CA ASN A 55 8.16 -1.84 13.60
C ASN A 55 6.85 -1.37 12.96
N TRP A 56 6.89 -1.14 11.65
CA TRP A 56 5.72 -0.82 10.85
C TRP A 56 5.17 -2.11 10.25
N TRP A 57 3.98 -2.52 10.66
CA TRP A 57 3.36 -3.76 10.22
C TRP A 57 2.39 -3.52 9.07
N LEU A 58 2.32 -4.51 8.18
CA LEU A 58 1.35 -4.59 7.09
C LEU A 58 0.41 -5.76 7.32
N LYS A 59 -0.89 -5.47 7.30
CA LYS A 59 -1.97 -6.45 7.30
C LYS A 59 -2.85 -6.21 6.09
N ILE A 60 -3.27 -7.29 5.45
CA ILE A 60 -4.34 -7.26 4.47
C ILE A 60 -5.54 -8.03 5.00
N ASN A 61 -6.72 -7.76 4.44
CA ASN A 61 -7.97 -8.33 4.92
C ASN A 61 -8.12 -8.12 6.45
N ASP A 62 -8.99 -8.88 7.09
CA ASP A 62 -9.23 -8.68 8.52
C ASP A 62 -8.09 -9.26 9.38
N ASN A 63 -7.43 -10.33 8.92
CA ASN A 63 -6.53 -11.14 9.75
C ASN A 63 -5.18 -11.52 9.10
N ASP A 64 -4.92 -11.21 7.84
CA ASP A 64 -3.71 -11.66 7.16
C ASP A 64 -2.54 -10.71 7.43
N ILE A 65 -1.80 -10.98 8.49
CA ILE A 65 -0.54 -10.30 8.79
C ILE A 65 0.47 -10.69 7.72
N ILE A 66 0.94 -9.74 6.91
CA ILE A 66 1.87 -9.99 5.81
C ILE A 66 3.31 -10.00 6.33
N GLY A 67 3.65 -9.00 7.13
CA GLY A 67 5.01 -8.78 7.61
C GLY A 67 5.20 -7.36 8.10
N TYR A 68 6.45 -6.94 8.22
CA TYR A 68 6.79 -5.63 8.75
C TYR A 68 8.05 -5.02 8.14
N TRP A 69 8.12 -3.70 8.15
CA TRP A 69 9.36 -2.94 7.98
C TRP A 69 9.97 -2.67 9.36
N PRO A 70 11.23 -3.07 9.61
CA PRO A 70 11.94 -2.68 10.82
C PRO A 70 11.94 -1.16 11.03
N GLY A 71 11.64 -0.71 12.25
CA GLY A 71 11.60 0.72 12.57
C GLY A 71 12.92 1.44 12.28
N SER A 72 14.04 0.73 12.40
CA SER A 72 15.40 1.22 12.12
C SER A 72 15.65 1.64 10.67
N LEU A 73 14.74 1.31 9.74
CA LEU A 73 14.83 1.73 8.34
C LEU A 73 14.37 3.17 8.10
N PHE A 74 13.75 3.81 9.10
CA PHE A 74 13.11 5.10 8.95
C PHE A 74 13.72 6.16 9.86
N ASN A 75 14.19 7.25 9.25
CA ASN A 75 14.71 8.40 9.99
C ASN A 75 13.61 9.37 10.42
N SER A 76 12.48 9.41 9.69
CA SER A 76 11.38 10.35 9.91
C SER A 76 10.06 9.69 10.32
N LEU A 77 9.96 8.37 10.25
CA LEU A 77 8.79 7.57 10.68
C LEU A 77 9.09 6.78 11.98
N GLY A 78 10.17 7.14 12.68
CA GLY A 78 10.60 6.45 13.90
C GLY A 78 9.68 6.67 15.09
N ASP A 79 9.07 7.85 15.21
CA ASP A 79 8.13 8.19 16.30
C ASP A 79 6.65 8.10 15.87
N GLY A 80 6.40 8.15 14.56
CA GLY A 80 5.06 8.11 13.97
C GLY A 80 5.07 8.79 12.61
N ALA A 81 3.91 8.84 11.96
CA ALA A 81 3.71 9.59 10.72
C ALA A 81 2.97 10.89 11.02
N ILE A 82 3.40 12.00 10.40
CA ILE A 82 2.71 13.31 10.47
C ILE A 82 1.91 13.62 9.19
N LYS A 83 2.05 12.77 8.17
CA LYS A 83 1.38 12.88 6.88
C LYS A 83 1.04 11.47 6.39
N VAL A 84 -0.18 11.30 5.87
CA VAL A 84 -0.63 10.07 5.24
C VAL A 84 -1.11 10.42 3.83
N GLU A 85 -0.66 9.63 2.85
CA GLU A 85 -1.03 9.78 1.44
C GLU A 85 -1.50 8.43 0.90
N TRP A 86 -2.45 8.47 -0.02
CA TRP A 86 -2.98 7.30 -0.71
C TRP A 86 -3.26 7.66 -2.16
N GLY A 87 -3.16 6.68 -3.04
CA GLY A 87 -3.37 6.87 -4.47
C GLY A 87 -2.69 5.78 -5.27
N GLY A 88 -2.45 6.09 -6.53
CA GLY A 88 -1.60 5.31 -7.42
C GLY A 88 -0.49 6.19 -7.99
N GLU A 89 0.56 5.56 -8.47
CA GLU A 89 1.66 6.21 -9.17
C GLU A 89 1.95 5.45 -10.46
N ILE A 90 2.09 6.18 -11.57
CA ILE A 90 2.69 5.65 -12.81
C ILE A 90 4.10 6.18 -12.87
N PHE A 91 5.06 5.26 -12.93
CA PHE A 91 6.47 5.59 -13.09
C PHE A 91 6.99 5.06 -14.43
N THR A 92 7.74 5.90 -15.15
CA THR A 92 8.52 5.50 -16.33
C THR A 92 9.96 5.95 -16.18
N GLN A 93 10.90 5.03 -16.39
CA GLN A 93 12.33 5.33 -16.28
C GLN A 93 12.88 6.00 -17.56
N THR A 94 12.24 5.78 -18.71
CA THR A 94 12.81 6.06 -20.03
C THR A 94 12.36 7.39 -20.63
N SER A 95 11.36 8.06 -20.04
CA SER A 95 10.85 9.33 -20.55
C SER A 95 10.49 10.31 -19.44
N LYS A 96 10.58 11.60 -19.75
CA LYS A 96 10.01 12.68 -18.92
C LYS A 96 8.56 13.02 -19.30
N THR A 97 8.01 12.34 -20.31
CA THR A 97 6.62 12.49 -20.75
C THR A 97 5.77 11.39 -20.15
N HIS A 98 4.50 11.71 -19.86
CA HIS A 98 3.52 10.71 -19.46
C HIS A 98 3.38 9.63 -20.55
N THR A 99 3.26 8.38 -20.11
CA THR A 99 2.92 7.23 -20.95
C THR A 99 1.41 7.14 -21.14
N THR A 100 0.95 6.36 -22.11
CA THR A 100 -0.47 5.99 -22.28
C THR A 100 -0.90 4.87 -21.32
N THR A 101 -0.09 4.55 -20.32
CA THR A 101 -0.41 3.55 -19.29
C THR A 101 -1.54 4.08 -18.43
N ASP A 102 -2.52 3.22 -18.16
CA ASP A 102 -3.64 3.52 -17.28
C ASP A 102 -3.40 3.04 -15.84
N MET A 103 -4.01 3.72 -14.86
CA MET A 103 -4.05 3.27 -13.46
C MET A 103 -5.40 2.67 -13.09
N GLY A 104 -5.41 1.80 -12.08
CA GLY A 104 -6.64 1.22 -11.58
C GLY A 104 -7.33 0.38 -12.67
N SER A 105 -8.55 0.76 -13.05
CA SER A 105 -9.30 0.09 -14.12
C SER A 105 -9.09 0.72 -15.50
N GLY A 106 -8.41 1.87 -15.59
CA GLY A 106 -8.32 2.66 -16.84
C GLY A 106 -9.60 3.38 -17.24
N HIS A 107 -10.60 3.39 -16.36
CA HIS A 107 -11.87 4.09 -16.57
C HIS A 107 -11.97 5.33 -15.66
N PHE A 108 -12.69 6.33 -16.15
CA PHE A 108 -12.93 7.57 -15.42
C PHE A 108 -13.87 7.35 -14.24
N ALA A 109 -13.71 8.16 -13.18
CA ALA A 109 -14.41 8.00 -11.91
C ALA A 109 -15.94 8.14 -12.05
N GLU A 110 -16.40 8.91 -13.04
CA GLU A 110 -17.79 9.15 -13.39
C GLU A 110 -18.54 7.86 -13.77
N GLU A 111 -17.82 6.82 -14.22
CA GLU A 111 -18.44 5.52 -14.54
C GLU A 111 -18.88 4.75 -13.28
N GLY A 112 -18.30 5.04 -12.12
CA GLY A 112 -18.77 4.57 -10.83
C GLY A 112 -18.60 3.08 -10.54
N PHE A 113 -19.48 2.55 -9.68
CA PHE A 113 -19.41 1.19 -9.16
C PHE A 113 -19.37 0.15 -10.29
N LYS A 114 -18.54 -0.89 -10.11
CA LYS A 114 -18.17 -1.93 -11.10
C LYS A 114 -17.29 -1.50 -12.27
N LYS A 115 -17.00 -0.20 -12.44
CA LYS A 115 -16.27 0.30 -13.62
C LYS A 115 -15.01 1.06 -13.25
N ALA A 116 -15.12 1.99 -12.30
CA ALA A 116 -14.01 2.76 -11.79
C ALA A 116 -13.35 2.08 -10.58
N SER A 117 -12.02 2.09 -10.53
CA SER A 117 -11.26 1.74 -9.32
C SER A 117 -11.33 2.86 -8.28
N ASN A 118 -11.40 2.51 -7.01
CA ASN A 118 -11.47 3.48 -5.92
C ASN A 118 -10.64 3.08 -4.70
N VAL A 119 -10.28 4.09 -3.92
CA VAL A 119 -9.81 3.96 -2.54
C VAL A 119 -10.89 4.57 -1.65
N ARG A 120 -11.34 3.84 -0.62
CA ARG A 120 -12.46 4.23 0.24
C ARG A 120 -12.24 3.80 1.68
N ASN A 121 -13.04 4.33 2.59
CA ASN A 121 -13.01 4.03 4.04
C ASN A 121 -11.62 4.26 4.65
N ILE A 122 -11.04 5.41 4.33
CA ILE A 122 -9.67 5.75 4.72
C ILE A 122 -9.69 6.14 6.19
N MET A 123 -8.81 5.51 6.96
CA MET A 123 -8.67 5.69 8.40
C MET A 123 -7.19 5.76 8.75
N ILE A 124 -6.85 6.45 9.83
CA ILE A 124 -5.51 6.51 10.41
C ILE A 124 -5.46 5.79 11.75
N VAL A 125 -4.31 5.20 12.09
CA VAL A 125 -4.05 4.69 13.45
C VAL A 125 -3.35 5.78 14.24
N ASP A 126 -4.00 6.27 15.30
CA ASP A 126 -3.45 7.34 16.13
C ASP A 126 -2.42 6.83 17.16
N GLY A 127 -1.81 7.76 17.90
CA GLY A 127 -0.82 7.45 18.94
C GLY A 127 -1.35 6.63 20.12
N THR A 128 -2.66 6.38 20.20
CA THR A 128 -3.30 5.50 21.19
C THR A 128 -3.65 4.12 20.62
N ASN A 129 -3.19 3.81 19.40
CA ASN A 129 -3.56 2.63 18.62
C ASN A 129 -5.07 2.54 18.31
N ALA A 130 -5.76 3.68 18.20
CA ALA A 130 -7.16 3.73 17.79
C ALA A 130 -7.29 4.11 16.31
N LEU A 131 -8.27 3.52 15.62
CA LEU A 131 -8.65 3.94 14.26
C LEU A 131 -9.44 5.25 14.33
N ARG A 132 -9.05 6.23 13.53
CA ARG A 132 -9.68 7.54 13.40
C ARG A 132 -9.90 7.89 11.94
N GLU A 133 -10.90 8.71 11.66
CA GLU A 133 -10.98 9.38 10.36
C GLU A 133 -9.79 10.36 10.23
N PRO A 134 -9.24 10.56 9.01
CA PRO A 134 -8.07 11.40 8.76
C PRO A 134 -8.25 12.88 9.14
#